data_AF-A0A954G653-F1
#
_entry.id   AF-A0A954G653-F1
#
_cell.length_a   1.000
_cell.length_b   1.000
_cell.length_c   1.000
_cell.angle_alpha   90.00
_cell.angle_beta   90.00
_cell.angle_gamma   90.00
#
_symmetry.space_group_name_H-M   'P 1'
#
loop_
_entity.id
_entity.type
_entity.pdbx_description
1 polymer ?
#
loop_
_entity_poly.entity_id
_entity_poly.type
_entity_poly.pdbx_seq_one_letter_code
_entity_poly.pdbx_strand_id
1 'polypeptide(L)' 'AEQRTWTSADGKNQVRGELLGTTDKVVILKKQSDGTLHVVPFSMLSGPDQDYVRKKYPQIFPAEKNK' A
#
# COMPACT_ATOMS: atom_id res chain seq x y z
N ALA A 1 5.87 1.37 -12.78
CA ALA A 1 6.17 0.38 -11.75
C ALA A 1 7.18 0.96 -10.76
N GLU A 2 6.74 1.52 -9.63
CA GLU A 2 7.66 2.16 -8.66
C GLU A 2 7.94 1.20 -7.50
N GLN A 3 9.19 0.75 -7.38
CA GLN A 3 9.63 -0.14 -6.31
C GLN A 3 9.92 0.68 -5.06
N ARG A 4 9.28 0.33 -3.95
CA ARG A 4 9.52 0.97 -2.65
C ARG A 4 9.54 -0.05 -1.53
N THR A 5 10.06 0.38 -0.39
CA THR A 5 9.91 -0.36 0.86
C THR A 5 8.57 0.02 1.48
N TRP A 6 7.71 -0.98 1.61
CA TRP A 6 6.43 -0.92 2.31
C TRP A 6 6.65 -1.33 3.75
N THR A 7 6.13 -0.56 4.69
CA THR A 7 6.26 -0.83 6.12
C THR A 7 4.91 -1.19 6.69
N SER A 8 4.86 -2.19 7.55
CA SER A 8 3.65 -2.53 8.29
C SER A 8 3.33 -1.47 9.34
N ALA A 9 2.07 -1.40 9.76
CA ALA A 9 1.57 -0.46 10.76
C ALA A 9 2.30 -0.59 12.11
N ASP A 10 2.77 -1.80 12.44
CA ASP A 10 3.56 -2.07 13.64
C ASP A 10 5.06 -1.77 13.49
N GLY A 11 5.51 -1.40 12.28
CA GLY A 11 6.91 -1.12 11.97
C GLY A 11 7.83 -2.35 11.99
N LYS A 12 7.31 -3.55 12.30
CA LYS A 12 8.13 -4.77 12.48
C LYS A 12 8.45 -5.46 11.17
N ASN A 13 7.61 -5.27 10.15
CA ASN A 13 7.75 -5.90 8.85
C ASN A 13 7.97 -4.85 7.78
N GLN A 14 8.97 -5.09 6.95
CA GLN A 14 9.26 -4.29 5.77
C GLN A 14 9.29 -5.19 4.54
N VAL A 15 8.54 -4.79 3.51
CA VAL A 15 8.45 -5.51 2.26
C VAL A 15 8.92 -4.60 1.15
N ARG A 16 10.02 -4.97 0.48
CA ARG A 16 10.46 -4.26 -0.72
C ARG A 16 9.70 -4.81 -1.92
N GLY A 17 8.99 -3.94 -2.60
CA GLY A 17 8.12 -4.35 -3.70
C GLY A 17 7.45 -3.21 -4.43
N GLU A 18 6.74 -3.59 -5.48
CA GLU A 18 5.96 -2.68 -6.30
C GLU A 18 4.48 -2.77 -5.93
N LEU A 19 3.79 -1.63 -5.82
CA LEU A 19 2.33 -1.62 -5.75
C LEU A 19 1.75 -1.88 -7.13
N LEU A 20 1.11 -3.03 -7.30
CA LEU A 20 0.41 -3.36 -8.55
C LEU A 20 -1.00 -2.77 -8.58
N GLY A 21 -1.65 -2.68 -7.42
CA GLY A 21 -3.02 -2.21 -7.33
C GLY A 21 -3.52 -2.18 -5.90
N THR A 22 -4.73 -1.69 -5.73
CA THR A 22 -5.43 -1.66 -4.45
C THR A 22 -6.93 -1.77 -4.69
N THR A 23 -7.63 -2.23 -3.67
CA THR A 23 -9.09 -2.13 -3.52
C THR A 23 -9.39 -1.22 -2.33
N ASP A 24 -10.66 -1.06 -1.95
CA ASP A 24 -11.07 -0.26 -0.80
C ASP A 24 -10.53 -0.77 0.55
N LYS A 25 -10.09 -2.04 0.62
CA LYS A 25 -9.63 -2.68 1.87
C LYS A 25 -8.19 -3.17 1.85
N VAL A 26 -7.68 -3.54 0.68
CA VAL A 26 -6.37 -4.22 0.57
C VAL A 26 -5.52 -3.64 -0.54
N VAL A 27 -4.21 -3.66 -0.34
CA VAL A 27 -3.19 -3.36 -1.35
C VAL A 27 -2.57 -4.65 -1.87
N ILE A 28 -2.23 -4.66 -3.16
CA ILE A 28 -1.56 -5.76 -3.84
C ILE A 28 -0.14 -5.31 -4.14
N LEU A 29 0.82 -5.92 -3.44
CA LEU A 29 2.24 -5.66 -3.57
C LEU A 29 2.91 -6.83 -4.28
N LYS A 30 3.75 -6.56 -5.27
CA LYS A 30 4.66 -7.56 -5.84
C LYS A 30 6.00 -7.48 -5.13
N LYS A 31 6.35 -8.51 -4.37
CA LYS A 31 7.66 -8.61 -3.72
C LYS A 31 8.76 -8.62 -4.78
N GLN A 32 9.80 -7.81 -4.55
CA GLN A 32 10.94 -7.78 -5.45
C GLN A 32 11.81 -9.04 -5.33
N SER A 33 11.82 -9.68 -4.16
CA SER A 33 12.68 -10.83 -3.86
C SER A 33 12.35 -12.07 -4.71
N ASP A 34 11.06 -12.37 -4.83
CA ASP A 34 10.56 -13.63 -5.42
C ASP A 34 9.48 -13.39 -6.49
N GLY A 35 9.09 -12.14 -6.73
CA GLY A 35 8.03 -11.78 -7.66
C GLY A 35 6.63 -12.12 -7.18
N THR A 36 6.47 -12.62 -5.94
CA THR A 36 5.20 -13.08 -5.40
C THR A 36 4.28 -11.91 -5.09
N LEU A 37 2.98 -12.14 -5.27
CA LEU A 37 1.96 -11.17 -4.87
C LEU A 37 1.68 -11.30 -3.38
N HIS A 38 1.76 -10.19 -2.67
CA HIS A 38 1.37 -10.02 -1.29
C HIS A 38 0.16 -9.11 -1.22
N VAL A 39 -0.94 -9.66 -0.73
CA VAL A 39 -2.14 -8.90 -0.43
C VAL A 39 -2.08 -8.50 1.03
N VAL A 40 -1.99 -7.20 1.30
CA VAL A 40 -1.88 -6.66 2.66
C VAL A 40 -3.07 -5.76 2.90
N PRO A 41 -3.76 -5.86 4.05
CA PRO A 41 -4.80 -4.89 4.40
C PRO A 41 -4.24 -3.48 4.41
N PHE A 42 -4.97 -2.53 3.83
CA PHE A 42 -4.56 -1.12 3.79
C PHE A 42 -4.32 -0.57 5.20
N SER A 43 -5.16 -0.97 6.17
CA SER A 43 -5.02 -0.63 7.59
C SER A 43 -3.75 -1.17 8.25
N MET A 44 -3.13 -2.20 7.66
CA MET A 44 -1.88 -2.79 8.14
C MET A 44 -0.64 -2.14 7.52
N LEU A 45 -0.79 -1.18 6.63
CA LEU A 45 0.32 -0.35 6.16
C LEU A 45 0.63 0.75 7.17
N SER A 46 1.87 1.24 7.17
CA SER A 46 2.25 2.42 7.94
C SER A 46 1.48 3.67 7.44
N GLY A 47 1.30 4.68 8.28
CA GLY A 47 0.67 5.95 7.89
C GLY A 47 1.26 6.55 6.60
N PRO A 48 2.59 6.68 6.46
CA PRO A 48 3.22 7.16 5.22
C PRO A 48 2.95 6.29 3.97
N ASP A 49 2.84 4.98 4.14
CA ASP A 49 2.49 4.06 3.05
C ASP A 49 1.01 4.19 2.66
N GLN A 50 0.12 4.32 3.65
CA GLN A 50 -1.30 4.59 3.45
C GLN A 50 -1.52 5.89 2.69
N ASP A 51 -0.85 6.98 3.08
CA ASP A 51 -0.92 8.27 2.41
C ASP A 51 -0.49 8.21 0.94
N TYR A 52 0.56 7.45 0.63
CA TYR A 52 0.99 7.27 -0.75
C TYR A 52 -0.05 6.52 -1.58
N VAL A 53 -0.63 5.45 -1.05
CA VAL A 53 -1.67 4.69 -1.74
C VAL A 53 -2.90 5.56 -1.97
N ARG A 54 -3.28 6.40 -0.99
CA ARG A 54 -4.38 7.39 -1.14
C ARG A 54 -4.10 8.39 -2.26
N LYS A 55 -2.89 8.96 -2.30
CA LYS A 55 -2.48 9.90 -3.36
C LYS A 55 -2.47 9.24 -4.74
N LYS A 56 -2.12 7.96 -4.81
CA LYS A 56 -2.02 7.20 -6.07
C LYS A 56 -3.36 6.68 -6.57
N TYR A 57 -4.29 6.39 -5.66
CA TYR A 57 -5.64 5.89 -5.95
C TYR A 57 -6.72 6.75 -5.28
N PRO A 58 -6.80 8.05 -5.61
CA PRO A 58 -7.79 8.96 -5.03
C PRO A 58 -9.24 8.54 -5.32
N GLN A 59 -9.47 7.75 -6.37
CA GLN A 59 -10.77 7.19 -6.71
C GLN A 59 -11.18 6.00 -5.82
N ILE A 60 -10.23 5.34 -5.17
CA ILE A 60 -10.48 4.18 -4.27
C ILE A 60 -10.49 4.66 -2.82
N PHE A 61 -9.55 5.53 -2.48
CA PHE A 61 -9.50 6.19 -1.19
C PHE A 61 -9.71 7.69 -1.40
N PRO A 62 -10.96 8.14 -1.56
CA PRO A 62 -11.24 9.56 -1.62
C PRO A 62 -10.70 10.21 -0.34
N ALA A 63 -9.88 11.25 -0.49
CA ALA A 63 -9.64 12.16 0.61
C ALA A 63 -11.03 12.64 1.07
N GLU A 64 -11.37 12.47 2.34
CA GLU A 64 -12.62 12.97 2.89
C GLU A 64 -12.76 14.43 2.47
N LYS A 65 -13.66 14.69 1.53
CA LYS A 65 -14.06 16.05 1.20
C LYS A 65 -14.92 16.48 2.37
N ASN A 66 -14.28 17.06 3.39
CA ASN A 66 -14.97 17.82 4.41
C ASN A 66 -15.89 18.82 3.69
N LYS A 67 -17.19 18.65 3.91
CA LYS A 67 -18.26 19.53 3.47
C LYS A 67 -18.64 20.45 4.63
#